data_AF-A0A6A3PFQ2-F1
#
_entry.id   AF-A0A6A3PFQ2-F1
#
_cell.length_a   1.000
_cell.length_b   1.000
_cell.length_c   1.000
_cell.angle_alpha   90.00
_cell.angle_beta   90.00
_cell.angle_gamma   90.00
#
_symmetry.space_group_name_H-M   'P 1'
#
loop_
_entity.id
_entity.type
_entity.pdbx_description
1 polymer ?
#
loop_
_entity_poly.entity_id
_entity_poly.type
_entity_poly.pdbx_seq_one_letter_code
_entity_poly.pdbx_strand_id
1 'polypeptide(L)'
;MARWQLALLAAAVLLCQAGFFYLQAWRCELQIQQKAGDADALTVLVVTDVHLLGRRRRSRVERLWVDWQVRASARAAVDVHKPEVALVLGDQFDEGSRWTPDAHWDEYADRFFCAFASFLPLKTLYLVGNHDTSFGREMRIEDLKRFEVTFGAANRIDEIGGHTFVSLNTMALDSDVASGAVKTEARSFLESVNFADLRGRTSGSVILLTHLPLFRVDDLQCGEERLRESGHVTYEHPGFKYEIHHHVLSRALSEELLGKVQPNLVLSGHTHAWCAYQHPDAAAMEYTIPAFSWGQRPDPSYAVLRLPRAGRAEMKRPPELTACHLPSEPLIFATYAATIGTVVLASVVQVVLARRAAPKAKVTAANGNCCCRLQLEATSIQLTKTQVKFGPSAKLDATEREEDGISYVYCAAARARNRDLAVCALAARLTSEDMLKTLRCACFCAHHDPTTTRLHRPNEIAVLL
;
A
#
# COMPACT_ATOMS: atom_id res chain seq x y z
N MET A 1 20.95 12.45 -14.40
CA MET A 1 19.79 13.10 -13.74
C MET A 1 20.30 14.32 -12.98
N ALA A 2 19.64 15.48 -13.09
CA ALA A 2 20.05 16.69 -12.38
C ALA A 2 19.81 16.55 -10.87
N ARG A 3 20.61 17.24 -10.03
CA ARG A 3 20.50 17.15 -8.55
C ARG A 3 19.10 17.46 -8.02
N TRP A 4 18.41 18.42 -8.63
CA TRP A 4 17.05 18.79 -8.23
C TRP A 4 16.01 17.70 -8.55
N GLN A 5 16.19 16.91 -9.62
CA GLN A 5 15.30 15.81 -9.98
C GLN A 5 15.40 14.68 -8.95
N LEU A 6 16.62 14.36 -8.52
CA LEU A 6 16.86 13.39 -7.44
C LEU A 6 16.26 13.88 -6.11
N ALA A 7 16.43 15.16 -5.77
CA ALA A 7 15.83 15.75 -4.58
C ALA A 7 14.29 15.70 -4.63
N LEU A 8 13.69 15.98 -5.79
CA LEU A 8 12.24 15.92 -5.97
C LEU A 8 11.72 14.48 -5.82
N LEU A 9 12.38 13.48 -6.43
CA LEU A 9 12.02 12.07 -6.27
C LEU A 9 12.15 11.63 -4.81
N ALA A 10 13.24 11.99 -4.13
CA ALA A 10 13.43 11.67 -2.72
C ALA A 10 12.34 12.31 -1.84
N ALA A 11 11.99 13.58 -2.10
CA ALA A 11 10.91 14.27 -1.40
C ALA A 11 9.56 13.60 -1.61
N ALA A 12 9.23 13.21 -2.86
CA ALA A 12 8.00 12.48 -3.15
C ALA A 12 7.94 11.12 -2.45
N VAL A 13 9.06 10.39 -2.41
CA VAL A 13 9.17 9.14 -1.64
C VAL A 13 8.92 9.41 -0.16
N LEU A 14 9.59 10.37 0.47
CA LEU A 14 9.37 10.69 1.89
C LEU A 14 7.93 11.11 2.19
N LEU A 15 7.34 11.93 1.31
CA LEU A 15 5.97 12.40 1.45
C LEU A 15 4.97 11.24 1.35
N CYS A 16 5.12 10.36 0.36
CA CYS A 16 4.22 9.22 0.15
C CYS A 16 4.43 8.12 1.19
N GLN A 17 5.69 7.90 1.62
CA GLN A 17 6.04 6.81 2.53
C GLN A 17 5.70 7.11 3.99
N ALA A 18 5.61 8.40 4.37
CA ALA A 18 5.31 8.81 5.73
C ALA A 18 4.54 10.14 5.81
N GLY A 19 4.95 11.15 5.05
CA GLY A 19 4.46 12.52 5.20
C GLY A 19 2.94 12.68 5.15
N PHE A 20 2.25 12.02 4.20
CA PHE A 20 0.79 12.08 4.11
C PHE A 20 0.08 11.47 5.33
N PHE A 21 0.61 10.39 5.90
CA PHE A 21 0.05 9.74 7.08
C PHE A 21 0.15 10.66 8.31
N TYR A 22 1.33 11.24 8.55
CA TYR A 22 1.50 12.21 9.66
C TYR A 22 0.69 13.49 9.44
N LEU A 23 0.57 13.98 8.21
CA LEU A 23 -0.24 15.15 7.90
C LEU A 23 -1.72 14.91 8.24
N GLN A 24 -2.25 13.74 7.89
CA GLN A 24 -3.64 13.39 8.18
C GLN A 24 -3.88 13.20 9.68
N ALA A 25 -3.00 12.47 10.37
CA ALA A 25 -3.07 12.33 11.83
C ALA A 25 -2.98 13.69 12.54
N TRP A 26 -2.06 14.57 12.12
CA TRP A 26 -1.91 15.93 12.67
C TRP A 26 -3.16 16.78 12.45
N ARG A 27 -3.74 16.75 11.25
CA ARG A 27 -5.01 17.45 10.95
C ARG A 27 -6.13 16.99 11.87
N CYS A 28 -6.24 15.69 12.13
CA CYS A 28 -7.22 15.17 13.07
C CYS A 28 -6.95 15.64 14.50
N GLU A 29 -5.69 15.62 14.94
CA GLU A 29 -5.34 16.10 16.29
C GLU A 29 -5.69 17.58 16.48
N LEU A 30 -5.49 18.42 15.46
CA LEU A 30 -5.94 19.82 15.51
C LEU A 30 -7.46 19.94 15.71
N GLN A 31 -8.26 19.09 15.06
CA GLN A 31 -9.72 19.07 15.24
C GLN A 31 -10.10 18.62 16.66
N ILE A 32 -9.39 17.64 17.21
CA ILE A 32 -9.60 17.15 18.58
C ILE A 32 -9.31 18.25 19.59
N GLN A 33 -8.16 18.93 19.47
CA GLN A 33 -7.77 20.01 20.36
C GLN A 33 -8.74 21.21 20.31
N GLN A 34 -9.31 21.49 19.13
CA GLN A 34 -10.34 22.52 18.97
C GLN A 34 -11.66 22.18 19.67
N LYS A 35 -12.03 20.89 19.72
CA LYS A 35 -13.28 20.43 20.36
C LYS A 35 -13.16 20.29 21.87
N ALA A 36 -12.08 19.65 22.35
CA ALA A 36 -11.96 19.22 23.74
C ALA A 36 -11.37 20.28 24.69
N GLY A 37 -10.62 21.27 24.16
CA GLY A 37 -9.79 22.16 24.98
C GLY A 37 -8.66 21.41 25.71
N ASP A 38 -7.93 22.09 26.60
CA ASP A 38 -6.75 21.53 27.33
C ASP A 38 -7.15 20.62 28.53
N ALA A 39 -8.26 19.88 28.40
CA ALA A 39 -8.77 19.02 29.48
C ALA A 39 -7.98 17.71 29.55
N ASP A 40 -7.54 17.34 30.76
CA ASP A 40 -6.83 16.10 31.05
C ASP A 40 -7.74 14.89 30.82
N ALA A 41 -7.49 14.15 29.74
CA ALA A 41 -8.32 13.05 29.27
C ALA A 41 -7.48 11.82 28.95
N LEU A 42 -8.01 10.64 29.26
CA LEU A 42 -7.52 9.36 28.77
C LEU A 42 -7.74 9.32 27.25
N THR A 43 -6.65 9.23 26.50
CA THR A 43 -6.70 9.14 25.03
C THR A 43 -6.64 7.68 24.61
N VAL A 44 -7.66 7.24 23.90
CA VAL A 44 -7.80 5.87 23.40
C VAL A 44 -7.84 5.90 21.88
N LEU A 45 -6.92 5.16 21.24
CA LEU A 45 -6.92 4.96 19.80
C LEU A 45 -7.79 3.76 19.46
N VAL A 46 -8.73 3.91 18.51
CA VAL A 46 -9.69 2.86 18.14
C VAL A 46 -9.54 2.52 16.67
N VAL A 47 -9.23 1.26 16.40
CA VAL A 47 -9.01 0.68 15.07
C VAL A 47 -9.89 -0.56 14.93
N THR A 48 -10.31 -0.89 13.71
CA THR A 48 -11.09 -2.09 13.40
C THR A 48 -10.85 -2.52 11.96
N ASP A 49 -11.24 -3.76 11.63
CA ASP A 49 -11.31 -4.27 10.27
C ASP A 49 -10.00 -3.97 9.52
N VAL A 50 -8.91 -4.39 10.13
CA VAL A 50 -7.57 -4.26 9.54
C VAL A 50 -7.51 -5.13 8.30
N HIS A 51 -8.09 -6.33 8.37
CA HIS A 51 -8.03 -7.35 7.33
C HIS A 51 -6.63 -7.50 6.76
N LEU A 52 -5.67 -7.84 7.63
CA LEU A 52 -4.33 -8.13 7.15
C LEU A 52 -4.41 -9.27 6.13
N LEU A 53 -4.04 -8.96 4.89
CA LEU A 53 -4.34 -9.85 3.77
C LEU A 53 -3.62 -11.20 3.94
N GLY A 54 -4.41 -12.28 3.86
CA GLY A 54 -3.92 -13.65 3.85
C GLY A 54 -3.44 -14.11 2.47
N ARG A 55 -3.05 -15.38 2.35
CA ARG A 55 -2.47 -15.97 1.13
C ARG A 55 -3.52 -16.33 0.08
N ARG A 56 -4.77 -16.62 0.49
CA ARG A 56 -5.78 -17.09 -0.44
C ARG A 56 -6.15 -16.00 -1.45
N ARG A 57 -5.88 -16.27 -2.73
CA ARG A 57 -6.20 -15.38 -3.86
C ARG A 57 -5.55 -13.98 -3.80
N ARG A 58 -4.51 -13.79 -2.99
CA ARG A 58 -3.79 -12.50 -2.86
C ARG A 58 -2.33 -12.64 -3.22
N SER A 59 -1.78 -11.64 -3.88
CA SER A 59 -0.36 -11.65 -4.28
C SER A 59 0.55 -11.24 -3.12
N ARG A 60 1.83 -11.63 -3.16
CA ARG A 60 2.81 -11.16 -2.16
C ARG A 60 2.98 -9.63 -2.18
N VAL A 61 2.92 -9.01 -3.36
CA VAL A 61 3.10 -7.56 -3.51
C VAL A 61 1.94 -6.80 -2.88
N GLU A 62 0.71 -7.24 -3.13
CA GLU A 62 -0.50 -6.68 -2.53
C GLU A 62 -0.47 -6.77 -1.00
N ARG A 63 -0.09 -7.94 -0.47
CA ARG A 63 0.09 -8.13 0.97
C ARG A 63 1.11 -7.16 1.56
N LEU A 64 2.31 -7.07 0.97
CA LEU A 64 3.35 -6.16 1.44
C LEU A 64 2.93 -4.69 1.37
N TRP A 65 2.13 -4.33 0.36
CA TRP A 65 1.61 -2.98 0.18
C TRP A 65 0.61 -2.60 1.29
N VAL A 66 -0.35 -3.49 1.59
CA VAL A 66 -1.31 -3.27 2.69
C VAL A 66 -0.60 -3.30 4.05
N ASP A 67 0.30 -4.26 4.29
CA ASP A 67 1.09 -4.32 5.54
C ASP A 67 1.87 -3.02 5.77
N TRP A 68 2.48 -2.47 4.72
CA TRP A 68 3.18 -1.20 4.77
C TRP A 68 2.24 -0.04 5.12
N GLN A 69 1.08 0.05 4.46
CA GLN A 69 0.11 1.11 4.74
C GLN A 69 -0.41 1.05 6.17
N VAL A 70 -0.78 -0.14 6.66
CA VAL A 70 -1.24 -0.35 8.03
C VAL A 70 -0.15 0.10 9.01
N ARG A 71 1.11 -0.28 8.78
CA ARG A 71 2.24 0.15 9.62
C ARG A 71 2.44 1.66 9.63
N ALA A 72 2.43 2.30 8.46
CA ALA A 72 2.61 3.74 8.34
C ALA A 72 1.47 4.50 9.06
N SER A 73 0.24 4.00 8.93
CA SER A 73 -0.96 4.56 9.55
C SER A 73 -0.93 4.41 11.08
N ALA A 74 -0.67 3.20 11.58
CA ALA A 74 -0.59 2.91 13.01
C ALA A 74 0.55 3.69 13.69
N ARG A 75 1.70 3.84 13.02
CA ARG A 75 2.81 4.64 13.53
C ARG A 75 2.46 6.12 13.61
N ALA A 76 1.93 6.70 12.54
CA ALA A 76 1.54 8.12 12.52
C ALA A 76 0.47 8.43 13.57
N ALA A 77 -0.55 7.58 13.70
CA ALA A 77 -1.60 7.75 14.70
C ALA A 77 -1.05 7.72 16.14
N VAL A 78 -0.17 6.76 16.46
CA VAL A 78 0.44 6.67 17.80
C VAL A 78 1.36 7.85 18.07
N ASP A 79 2.25 8.19 17.14
CA ASP A 79 3.23 9.26 17.33
C ASP A 79 2.57 10.64 17.53
N VAL A 80 1.46 10.90 16.81
CA VAL A 80 0.75 12.18 16.86
C VAL A 80 -0.20 12.25 18.06
N HIS A 81 -1.09 11.26 18.22
CA HIS A 81 -2.13 11.32 19.26
C HIS A 81 -1.63 10.90 20.64
N LYS A 82 -0.50 10.19 20.71
CA LYS A 82 0.10 9.66 21.95
C LYS A 82 -0.93 8.97 22.84
N PRO A 83 -1.67 7.97 22.31
CA PRO A 83 -2.69 7.27 23.08
C PRO A 83 -2.07 6.48 24.23
N GLU A 84 -2.84 6.29 25.29
CA GLU A 84 -2.46 5.43 26.42
C GLU A 84 -2.98 4.00 26.24
N VAL A 85 -4.10 3.87 25.51
CA VAL A 85 -4.78 2.61 25.23
C VAL A 85 -5.04 2.53 23.74
N ALA A 86 -4.89 1.33 23.17
CA ALA A 86 -5.34 1.03 21.82
C ALA A 86 -6.44 -0.04 21.87
N LEU A 87 -7.49 0.14 21.08
CA LEU A 87 -8.54 -0.84 20.85
C LEU A 87 -8.45 -1.33 19.40
N VAL A 88 -8.53 -2.64 19.21
CA VAL A 88 -8.69 -3.27 17.89
C VAL A 88 -9.98 -4.08 17.93
N LEU A 89 -11.04 -3.60 17.27
CA LEU A 89 -12.41 -4.12 17.45
C LEU A 89 -12.74 -5.40 16.65
N GLY A 90 -11.72 -6.13 16.19
CA GLY A 90 -11.87 -7.38 15.43
C GLY A 90 -11.38 -7.28 14.00
N ASP A 91 -11.44 -8.42 13.31
CA ASP A 91 -10.99 -8.64 11.94
C ASP A 91 -9.54 -8.16 11.76
N GLN A 92 -8.66 -8.73 12.59
CA GLN A 92 -7.22 -8.54 12.45
C GLN A 92 -6.74 -9.16 11.14
N PHE A 93 -7.32 -10.30 10.75
CA PHE A 93 -6.97 -11.03 9.53
C PHE A 93 -8.08 -10.98 8.49
N ASP A 94 -7.71 -11.17 7.21
CA ASP A 94 -8.70 -11.43 6.14
C ASP A 94 -9.09 -12.92 6.06
N GLU A 95 -8.32 -13.81 6.71
CA GLU A 95 -8.61 -15.25 6.78
C GLU A 95 -7.98 -15.95 7.99
N GLY A 96 -8.69 -15.97 9.12
CA GLY A 96 -8.32 -16.63 10.37
C GLY A 96 -9.13 -17.88 10.73
N SER A 97 -10.13 -18.25 9.93
CA SER A 97 -11.03 -19.38 10.25
C SER A 97 -10.36 -20.76 10.24
N ARG A 98 -11.15 -21.81 10.53
CA ARG A 98 -10.75 -23.23 10.47
C ARG A 98 -10.02 -23.69 9.21
N TRP A 99 -10.14 -22.95 8.12
CA TRP A 99 -9.49 -23.27 6.84
C TRP A 99 -8.08 -22.71 6.73
N THR A 100 -7.63 -21.96 7.73
CA THR A 100 -6.28 -21.40 7.84
C THR A 100 -5.40 -22.38 8.61
N PRO A 101 -4.39 -23.00 7.97
CA PRO A 101 -3.41 -23.84 8.66
C PRO A 101 -2.65 -23.05 9.72
N ASP A 102 -2.24 -23.70 10.82
CA ASP A 102 -1.55 -23.04 11.93
C ASP A 102 -0.28 -22.31 11.49
N ALA A 103 0.52 -22.89 10.59
CA ALA A 103 1.70 -22.20 10.05
C ALA A 103 1.38 -20.90 9.30
N HIS A 104 0.19 -20.79 8.69
CA HIS A 104 -0.26 -19.54 8.08
C HIS A 104 -0.81 -18.58 9.14
N TRP A 105 -1.51 -19.07 10.15
CA TRP A 105 -1.94 -18.28 11.30
C TRP A 105 -0.75 -17.59 11.98
N ASP A 106 0.30 -18.35 12.29
CA ASP A 106 1.52 -17.83 12.93
C ASP A 106 2.19 -16.75 12.05
N GLU A 107 2.30 -16.99 10.74
CA GLU A 107 2.80 -15.97 9.78
C GLU A 107 1.93 -14.70 9.82
N TYR A 108 0.60 -14.84 9.89
CA TYR A 108 -0.31 -13.70 9.88
C TYR A 108 -0.23 -12.91 11.20
N ALA A 109 -0.14 -13.61 12.33
CA ALA A 109 0.07 -13.00 13.65
C ALA A 109 1.40 -12.22 13.70
N ASP A 110 2.50 -12.83 13.26
CA ASP A 110 3.81 -12.17 13.21
C ASP A 110 3.77 -10.89 12.35
N ARG A 111 3.15 -10.97 11.17
CA ARG A 111 2.98 -9.80 10.29
C ARG A 111 2.11 -8.73 10.95
N PHE A 112 1.03 -9.12 11.63
CA PHE A 112 0.15 -8.19 12.33
C PHE A 112 0.89 -7.44 13.43
N PHE A 113 1.59 -8.13 14.33
CA PHE A 113 2.37 -7.48 15.38
C PHE A 113 3.53 -6.64 14.82
N CYS A 114 4.09 -7.03 13.67
CA CYS A 114 5.09 -6.22 12.98
C CYS A 114 4.49 -4.96 12.32
N ALA A 115 3.25 -5.02 11.82
CA ALA A 115 2.55 -3.85 11.29
C ALA A 115 2.14 -2.90 12.43
N PHE A 116 1.67 -3.44 13.55
CA PHE A 116 1.29 -2.70 14.76
C PHE A 116 2.42 -2.59 15.79
N ALA A 117 3.68 -2.56 15.36
CA ALA A 117 4.81 -2.49 16.30
C ALA A 117 4.75 -1.26 17.24
N SER A 118 4.11 -0.16 16.81
CA SER A 118 3.87 1.03 17.65
C SER A 118 2.85 0.81 18.77
N PHE A 119 2.04 -0.25 18.72
CA PHE A 119 1.05 -0.58 19.75
C PHE A 119 1.64 -1.47 20.85
N LEU A 120 2.79 -2.12 20.61
CA LEU A 120 3.42 -3.03 21.58
C LEU A 120 3.72 -2.38 22.95
N PRO A 121 4.10 -1.08 23.05
CA PRO A 121 4.28 -0.42 24.34
C PRO A 121 2.98 -0.02 25.03
N LEU A 122 1.84 -0.09 24.35
CA LEU A 122 0.54 0.37 24.84
C LEU A 122 -0.24 -0.79 25.49
N LYS A 123 -1.17 -0.45 26.39
CA LYS A 123 -2.22 -1.40 26.78
C LYS A 123 -3.17 -1.54 25.59
N THR A 124 -3.09 -2.68 24.90
CA THR A 124 -3.91 -2.95 23.71
C THR A 124 -5.00 -3.98 24.02
N LEU A 125 -6.23 -3.67 23.63
CA LEU A 125 -7.40 -4.52 23.78
C LEU A 125 -7.83 -5.02 22.39
N TYR A 126 -7.63 -6.32 22.14
CA TYR A 126 -8.07 -6.97 20.90
C TYR A 126 -9.44 -7.63 21.09
N LEU A 127 -10.39 -7.35 20.22
CA LEU A 127 -11.64 -8.11 20.12
C LEU A 127 -11.53 -9.13 19.00
N VAL A 128 -12.32 -10.18 19.11
CA VAL A 128 -12.45 -11.20 18.07
C VAL A 128 -13.46 -10.76 17.03
N GLY A 129 -13.11 -10.88 15.74
CA GLY A 129 -14.00 -10.66 14.62
C GLY A 129 -14.32 -11.93 13.81
N ASN A 130 -15.23 -11.80 12.85
CA ASN A 130 -15.71 -12.95 12.08
C ASN A 130 -14.65 -13.51 11.13
N HIS A 131 -13.72 -12.69 10.63
CA HIS A 131 -12.59 -13.20 9.85
C HIS A 131 -11.56 -13.88 10.73
N ASP A 132 -11.51 -13.61 12.03
CA ASP A 132 -10.54 -14.23 12.94
C ASP A 132 -10.95 -15.64 13.36
N THR A 133 -12.25 -15.91 13.54
CA THR A 133 -12.75 -17.21 14.07
C THR A 133 -13.98 -17.80 13.36
N SER A 134 -14.41 -17.22 12.24
CA SER A 134 -15.78 -17.42 11.72
C SER A 134 -16.85 -16.97 12.73
N PHE A 135 -18.12 -17.09 12.34
CA PHE A 135 -19.29 -16.67 13.12
C PHE A 135 -20.47 -17.61 12.83
N GLY A 136 -21.54 -17.48 13.62
CA GLY A 136 -22.74 -18.29 13.48
C GLY A 136 -22.46 -19.80 13.55
N ARG A 137 -23.00 -20.56 12.59
CA ARG A 137 -22.85 -22.03 12.54
C ARG A 137 -21.43 -22.51 12.28
N GLU A 138 -20.57 -21.67 11.72
CA GLU A 138 -19.19 -22.03 11.38
C GLU A 138 -18.22 -21.79 12.53
N MET A 139 -18.63 -21.05 13.55
CA MET A 139 -17.79 -20.72 14.70
C MET A 139 -17.50 -21.98 15.55
N ARG A 140 -16.22 -22.19 15.84
CA ARG A 140 -15.73 -23.37 16.56
C ARG A 140 -14.90 -22.99 17.77
N ILE A 141 -14.88 -23.87 18.76
CA ILE A 141 -14.15 -23.60 20.00
C ILE A 141 -12.63 -23.61 19.77
N GLU A 142 -12.15 -24.45 18.84
CA GLU A 142 -10.73 -24.57 18.52
C GLU A 142 -10.19 -23.27 17.90
N ASP A 143 -10.94 -22.68 16.96
CA ASP A 143 -10.56 -21.41 16.31
C ASP A 143 -10.56 -20.27 17.34
N LEU A 144 -11.56 -20.24 18.23
CA LEU A 144 -11.63 -19.28 19.33
C LEU A 144 -10.43 -19.42 20.28
N LYS A 145 -10.05 -20.64 20.66
CA LYS A 145 -8.88 -20.85 21.53
C LYS A 145 -7.57 -20.48 20.86
N ARG A 146 -7.42 -20.72 19.55
CA ARG A 146 -6.26 -20.25 18.78
C ARG A 146 -6.17 -18.72 18.77
N PHE A 147 -7.31 -18.04 18.58
CA PHE A 147 -7.40 -16.59 18.71
C PHE A 147 -6.97 -16.13 20.11
N GLU A 148 -7.52 -16.73 21.17
CA GLU A 148 -7.26 -16.30 22.55
C GLU A 148 -5.81 -16.48 22.98
N VAL A 149 -5.12 -17.50 22.48
CA VAL A 149 -3.68 -17.68 22.68
C VAL A 149 -2.86 -16.53 22.06
N THR A 150 -3.32 -16.00 20.93
CA THR A 150 -2.59 -14.98 20.17
C THR A 150 -2.89 -13.55 20.64
N PHE A 151 -4.17 -13.26 20.88
CA PHE A 151 -4.67 -11.90 21.11
C PHE A 151 -5.26 -11.68 22.51
N GLY A 152 -5.36 -12.75 23.32
CA GLY A 152 -5.95 -12.73 24.66
C GLY A 152 -7.43 -13.07 24.68
N ALA A 153 -8.00 -13.13 25.88
CA ALA A 153 -9.37 -13.60 26.11
C ALA A 153 -10.41 -12.83 25.28
N ALA A 154 -11.34 -13.56 24.67
CA ALA A 154 -12.37 -13.02 23.79
C ALA A 154 -13.50 -12.30 24.57
N ASN A 155 -13.65 -12.61 25.86
CA ASN A 155 -14.55 -11.93 26.78
C ASN A 155 -13.75 -11.45 28.00
N ARG A 156 -13.76 -10.14 28.29
CA ARG A 156 -13.01 -9.57 29.41
C ARG A 156 -13.52 -8.20 29.82
N ILE A 157 -13.16 -7.80 31.04
CA ILE A 157 -13.42 -6.47 31.59
C ILE A 157 -12.07 -5.85 31.98
N ASP A 158 -11.82 -4.64 31.48
CA ASP A 158 -10.63 -3.85 31.80
C ASP A 158 -11.06 -2.51 32.44
N GLU A 159 -10.49 -2.16 33.59
CA GLU A 159 -10.71 -0.86 34.24
C GLU A 159 -9.48 0.03 34.01
N ILE A 160 -9.66 1.13 33.28
CA ILE A 160 -8.57 2.01 32.87
C ILE A 160 -9.00 3.47 33.03
N GLY A 161 -8.20 4.27 33.74
CA GLY A 161 -8.48 5.70 33.96
C GLY A 161 -9.78 6.00 34.72
N GLY A 162 -10.35 5.01 35.43
CA GLY A 162 -11.65 5.10 36.10
C GLY A 162 -12.85 4.76 35.20
N HIS A 163 -12.61 4.37 33.94
CA HIS A 163 -13.61 3.85 33.02
C HIS A 163 -13.54 2.32 32.95
N THR A 164 -14.62 1.69 32.54
CA THR A 164 -14.71 0.24 32.42
C THR A 164 -15.00 -0.16 30.99
N PHE A 165 -14.10 -0.92 30.40
CA PHE A 165 -14.22 -1.48 29.05
C PHE A 165 -14.72 -2.91 29.15
N VAL A 166 -15.90 -3.17 28.59
CA VAL A 166 -16.54 -4.49 28.56
C VAL A 166 -16.35 -5.05 27.15
N SER A 167 -15.35 -5.92 26.97
CA SER A 167 -15.10 -6.61 25.70
C SER A 167 -15.89 -7.91 25.67
N LEU A 168 -16.79 -8.08 24.71
CA LEU A 168 -17.59 -9.29 24.55
C LEU A 168 -17.45 -9.85 23.15
N ASN A 169 -17.30 -11.17 23.07
CA ASN A 169 -17.52 -11.92 21.85
C ASN A 169 -19.03 -12.06 21.61
N THR A 170 -19.63 -11.00 21.10
CA THR A 170 -21.09 -10.95 20.86
C THR A 170 -21.53 -11.88 19.75
N MET A 171 -20.66 -12.21 18.79
CA MET A 171 -20.93 -13.23 17.77
C MET A 171 -21.21 -14.60 18.41
N ALA A 172 -20.46 -14.96 19.45
CA ALA A 172 -20.67 -16.21 20.21
C ALA A 172 -21.96 -16.23 21.04
N LEU A 173 -22.54 -15.06 21.32
CA LEU A 173 -23.80 -14.91 22.07
C LEU A 173 -25.04 -14.95 21.19
N ASP A 174 -24.89 -14.77 19.88
CA ASP A 174 -26.03 -14.68 18.97
C ASP A 174 -26.72 -16.05 18.78
N SER A 175 -27.98 -16.00 18.35
CA SER A 175 -28.85 -17.19 18.37
C SER A 175 -28.51 -18.23 17.30
N ASP A 176 -27.76 -17.87 16.27
CA ASP A 176 -27.41 -18.72 15.14
C ASP A 176 -26.12 -19.54 15.36
N VAL A 177 -25.43 -19.34 16.49
CA VAL A 177 -24.25 -20.12 16.90
C VAL A 177 -24.64 -21.57 17.18
N ALA A 178 -24.05 -22.50 16.42
CA ALA A 178 -24.30 -23.93 16.55
C ALA A 178 -23.43 -24.61 17.64
N SER A 179 -22.24 -24.07 17.90
CA SER A 179 -21.31 -24.66 18.87
C SER A 179 -21.75 -24.36 20.31
N GLY A 180 -22.17 -25.41 21.02
CA GLY A 180 -22.55 -25.30 22.43
C GLY A 180 -21.43 -24.79 23.32
N ALA A 181 -20.18 -25.24 23.10
CA ALA A 181 -19.03 -24.82 23.90
C ALA A 181 -18.73 -23.31 23.76
N VAL A 182 -18.73 -22.80 22.52
CA VAL A 182 -18.52 -21.38 22.23
C VAL A 182 -19.60 -20.53 22.90
N LYS A 183 -20.86 -20.93 22.75
CA LYS A 183 -22.00 -20.25 23.36
C LYS A 183 -21.94 -20.27 24.88
N THR A 184 -21.66 -21.44 25.47
CA THR A 184 -21.56 -21.61 26.92
C THR A 184 -20.46 -20.73 27.51
N GLU A 185 -19.30 -20.63 26.85
CA GLU A 185 -18.20 -19.80 27.35
C GLU A 185 -18.58 -18.31 27.41
N ALA A 186 -19.06 -17.75 26.30
CA ALA A 186 -19.46 -16.34 26.25
C ALA A 186 -20.65 -16.05 27.19
N ARG A 187 -21.66 -16.95 27.22
CA ARG A 187 -22.85 -16.78 28.08
C ARG A 187 -22.48 -16.88 29.56
N SER A 188 -21.62 -17.83 29.94
CA SER A 188 -21.19 -17.96 31.33
C SER A 188 -20.44 -16.73 31.82
N PHE A 189 -19.59 -16.14 30.96
CA PHE A 189 -18.96 -14.86 31.28
C PHE A 189 -20.00 -13.76 31.50
N LEU A 190 -20.93 -13.55 30.56
CA LEU A 190 -21.97 -12.52 30.65
C LEU A 190 -22.82 -12.66 31.92
N GLU A 191 -23.21 -13.88 32.29
CA GLU A 191 -24.03 -14.14 33.49
C GLU A 191 -23.22 -14.07 34.80
N SER A 192 -21.90 -14.30 34.76
CA SER A 192 -21.05 -14.23 35.95
C SER A 192 -20.80 -12.80 36.44
N VAL A 193 -21.02 -11.79 35.59
CA VAL A 193 -20.71 -10.40 35.89
C VAL A 193 -21.93 -9.70 36.51
N ASN A 194 -21.78 -9.22 37.74
CA ASN A 194 -22.76 -8.29 38.31
C ASN A 194 -22.54 -6.88 37.73
N PHE A 195 -23.26 -6.55 36.65
CA PHE A 195 -23.15 -5.25 36.00
C PHE A 195 -23.64 -4.08 36.86
N ALA A 196 -24.52 -4.31 37.83
CA ALA A 196 -24.94 -3.26 38.76
C ALA A 196 -23.79 -2.85 39.69
N ASP A 197 -23.09 -3.84 40.26
CA ASP A 197 -21.90 -3.59 41.08
C ASP A 197 -20.77 -2.98 40.24
N LEU A 198 -20.58 -3.48 39.00
CA LEU A 198 -19.61 -2.94 38.07
C LEU A 198 -19.86 -1.47 37.75
N ARG A 199 -21.11 -1.07 37.50
CA ARG A 199 -21.47 0.35 37.33
C ARG A 199 -21.26 1.14 38.63
N GLY A 200 -21.61 0.57 39.78
CA GLY A 200 -21.43 1.21 41.08
C GLY A 200 -19.97 1.52 41.44
N ARG A 201 -19.03 0.68 41.00
CA ARG A 201 -17.58 0.91 41.16
C ARG A 201 -16.94 1.74 40.05
N THR A 202 -17.57 1.80 38.87
CA THR A 202 -17.06 2.58 37.73
C THR A 202 -17.28 4.05 38.01
N SER A 203 -16.19 4.79 38.21
CA SER A 203 -16.30 6.24 38.44
C SER A 203 -16.68 7.00 37.16
N GLY A 204 -16.23 6.52 36.01
CA GLY A 204 -16.46 7.12 34.70
C GLY A 204 -17.49 6.41 33.88
N SER A 205 -17.12 6.12 32.64
CA SER A 205 -18.02 5.53 31.66
C SER A 205 -17.83 4.02 31.60
N VAL A 206 -18.94 3.30 31.41
CA VAL A 206 -18.93 1.90 30.95
C VAL A 206 -19.01 1.91 29.43
N ILE A 207 -18.01 1.34 28.77
CA ILE A 207 -17.92 1.24 27.32
C ILE A 207 -18.09 -0.23 26.94
N LEU A 208 -19.13 -0.52 26.15
CA LEU A 208 -19.33 -1.83 25.56
C LEU A 208 -18.60 -1.91 24.23
N LEU A 209 -17.74 -2.91 24.07
CA LEU A 209 -17.01 -3.16 22.84
C LEU A 209 -17.57 -4.43 22.19
N THR A 210 -17.97 -4.31 20.93
CA THR A 210 -18.44 -5.42 20.09
C THR A 210 -17.70 -5.40 18.76
N HIS A 211 -17.66 -6.54 18.06
CA HIS A 211 -17.21 -6.53 16.66
C HIS A 211 -18.38 -6.21 15.73
N LEU A 212 -19.39 -7.09 15.67
CA LEU A 212 -20.64 -6.79 14.98
C LEU A 212 -21.40 -5.65 15.69
N PRO A 213 -21.98 -4.70 14.95
CA PRO A 213 -22.84 -3.68 15.51
C PRO A 213 -24.09 -4.27 16.16
N LEU A 214 -24.66 -3.52 17.11
CA LEU A 214 -25.98 -3.82 17.63
C LEU A 214 -27.03 -3.66 16.52
N PHE A 215 -28.20 -4.23 16.77
CA PHE A 215 -29.28 -4.28 15.80
C PHE A 215 -29.68 -2.87 15.32
N ARG A 216 -29.63 -2.67 14.00
CA ARG A 216 -30.28 -1.57 13.28
C ARG A 216 -30.69 -2.03 11.89
N VAL A 217 -31.71 -1.39 11.32
CA VAL A 217 -32.31 -1.81 10.04
C VAL A 217 -31.43 -1.42 8.85
N ASP A 218 -30.84 -0.23 8.91
CA ASP A 218 -30.01 0.38 7.89
C ASP A 218 -29.18 1.51 8.52
N ASP A 219 -28.40 2.22 7.71
CA ASP A 219 -27.52 3.31 8.14
C ASP A 219 -28.09 4.71 7.83
N LEU A 220 -29.39 4.85 7.50
CA LEU A 220 -29.96 6.15 7.15
C LEU A 220 -29.98 7.15 8.33
N GLN A 221 -29.81 6.65 9.56
CA GLN A 221 -29.79 7.44 10.80
C GLN A 221 -28.38 7.58 11.41
N CYS A 222 -27.33 7.25 10.66
CA CYS A 222 -25.95 7.24 11.13
C CYS A 222 -25.23 8.61 11.10
N GLY A 223 -25.96 9.67 10.76
CA GLY A 223 -25.44 11.03 10.68
C GLY A 223 -24.76 11.39 9.36
N GLU A 224 -24.38 12.67 9.25
CA GLU A 224 -23.84 13.28 8.02
C GLU A 224 -22.55 12.64 7.50
N GLU A 225 -21.65 12.21 8.39
CA GLU A 225 -20.38 11.59 7.98
C GLU A 225 -20.64 10.32 7.15
N ARG A 226 -21.59 9.48 7.59
CA ARG A 226 -22.01 8.28 6.86
C ARG A 226 -22.61 8.60 5.50
N LEU A 227 -23.40 9.67 5.41
CA LEU A 227 -24.04 10.08 4.15
C LEU A 227 -23.05 10.65 3.12
N ARG A 228 -21.87 11.11 3.57
CA ARG A 228 -20.81 11.65 2.69
C ARG A 228 -19.80 10.60 2.25
N GLU A 229 -19.78 9.43 2.89
CA GLU A 229 -18.90 8.35 2.50
C GLU A 229 -19.10 7.94 1.04
N SER A 230 -18.01 7.65 0.33
CA SER A 230 -18.03 7.26 -1.07
C SER A 230 -17.29 5.94 -1.24
N GLY A 231 -17.80 5.03 -2.08
CA GLY A 231 -17.15 3.73 -2.28
C GLY A 231 -18.00 2.54 -1.82
N HIS A 232 -19.34 2.66 -1.88
CA HIS A 232 -20.34 1.61 -1.59
C HIS A 232 -20.26 0.32 -2.45
N VAL A 233 -19.09 0.06 -3.04
CA VAL A 233 -18.70 -1.18 -3.70
C VAL A 233 -17.99 -2.10 -2.69
N THR A 234 -17.27 -1.53 -1.71
CA THR A 234 -16.52 -2.30 -0.72
C THR A 234 -17.21 -2.39 0.64
N TYR A 235 -18.31 -1.66 0.82
CA TYR A 235 -19.20 -1.69 1.97
C TYR A 235 -20.60 -1.25 1.53
N GLU A 236 -21.60 -1.47 2.38
CA GLU A 236 -22.99 -1.28 1.98
C GLU A 236 -23.37 0.20 1.80
N HIS A 237 -24.34 0.47 0.93
CA HIS A 237 -24.95 1.80 0.80
C HIS A 237 -25.79 2.13 2.05
N PRO A 238 -25.93 3.39 2.50
CA PRO A 238 -26.66 3.71 3.73
C PRO A 238 -28.10 3.19 3.80
N GLY A 239 -28.77 3.08 2.66
CA GLY A 239 -30.13 2.52 2.56
C GLY A 239 -30.22 0.99 2.42
N PHE A 240 -29.09 0.28 2.44
CA PHE A 240 -29.07 -1.19 2.42
C PHE A 240 -29.72 -1.75 3.68
N LYS A 241 -30.54 -2.79 3.51
CA LYS A 241 -31.26 -3.42 4.63
C LYS A 241 -30.39 -4.51 5.23
N TYR A 242 -29.91 -4.28 6.45
CA TYR A 242 -29.02 -5.21 7.10
C TYR A 242 -29.71 -6.52 7.46
N GLU A 243 -29.02 -7.61 7.15
CA GLU A 243 -29.37 -8.96 7.60
C GLU A 243 -28.82 -9.21 9.00
N ILE A 244 -29.68 -9.68 9.90
CA ILE A 244 -29.31 -10.13 11.25
C ILE A 244 -28.35 -11.32 11.17
N HIS A 245 -27.48 -11.46 12.18
CA HIS A 245 -26.43 -12.48 12.27
C HIS A 245 -25.30 -12.35 11.26
N HIS A 246 -25.51 -11.59 10.18
CA HIS A 246 -24.49 -11.30 9.19
C HIS A 246 -23.91 -9.91 9.42
N HIS A 247 -24.71 -8.87 9.21
CA HIS A 247 -24.24 -7.48 9.25
C HIS A 247 -24.37 -6.84 10.64
N VAL A 248 -25.36 -7.30 11.40
CA VAL A 248 -25.71 -6.77 12.72
C VAL A 248 -26.14 -7.92 13.63
N LEU A 249 -26.00 -7.74 14.94
CA LEU A 249 -26.51 -8.68 15.92
C LEU A 249 -28.05 -8.77 15.87
N SER A 250 -28.59 -9.88 16.38
CA SER A 250 -30.04 -9.98 16.56
C SER A 250 -30.61 -8.89 17.49
N ARG A 251 -31.86 -8.50 17.22
CA ARG A 251 -32.59 -7.52 18.04
C ARG A 251 -32.64 -7.95 19.51
N ALA A 252 -32.99 -9.21 19.77
CA ALA A 252 -33.12 -9.74 21.11
C ALA A 252 -31.80 -9.68 21.90
N LEU A 253 -30.68 -10.05 21.26
CA LEU A 253 -29.37 -9.95 21.91
C LEU A 253 -28.97 -8.49 22.15
N SER A 254 -29.25 -7.60 21.19
CA SER A 254 -28.94 -6.17 21.33
C SER A 254 -29.68 -5.54 22.51
N GLU A 255 -30.98 -5.83 22.64
CA GLU A 255 -31.81 -5.40 23.77
C GLU A 255 -31.31 -6.01 25.11
N GLU A 256 -30.92 -7.29 25.11
CA GLU A 256 -30.35 -7.96 26.29
C GLU A 256 -29.05 -7.26 26.74
N LEU A 257 -28.13 -6.99 25.82
CA LEU A 257 -26.84 -6.36 26.11
C LEU A 257 -27.02 -4.92 26.63
N LEU A 258 -27.85 -4.12 25.97
CA LEU A 258 -28.15 -2.75 26.40
C LEU A 258 -28.83 -2.74 27.77
N GLY A 259 -29.76 -3.66 28.02
CA GLY A 259 -30.47 -3.78 29.30
C GLY A 259 -29.58 -4.26 30.45
N LYS A 260 -28.73 -5.27 30.24
CA LYS A 260 -27.84 -5.81 31.28
C LYS A 260 -26.65 -4.89 31.56
N VAL A 261 -25.92 -4.50 30.52
CA VAL A 261 -24.67 -3.73 30.65
C VAL A 261 -24.97 -2.27 30.99
N GLN A 262 -26.03 -1.69 30.42
CA GLN A 262 -26.37 -0.26 30.50
C GLN A 262 -25.15 0.63 30.23
N PRO A 263 -24.51 0.50 29.05
CA PRO A 263 -23.30 1.25 28.74
C PRO A 263 -23.58 2.74 28.55
N ASN A 264 -22.55 3.57 28.67
CA ASN A 264 -22.60 4.97 28.25
C ASN A 264 -22.23 5.14 26.77
N LEU A 265 -21.45 4.22 26.22
CA LEU A 265 -20.93 4.22 24.86
C LEU A 265 -20.81 2.79 24.35
N VAL A 266 -21.17 2.56 23.10
CA VAL A 266 -20.90 1.31 22.38
C VAL A 266 -19.94 1.59 21.23
N LEU A 267 -18.90 0.78 21.07
CA LEU A 267 -18.00 0.83 19.92
C LEU A 267 -18.06 -0.50 19.17
N SER A 268 -18.29 -0.43 17.86
CA SER A 268 -18.38 -1.58 16.96
C SER A 268 -17.56 -1.39 15.67
N GLY A 269 -17.42 -2.45 14.88
CA GLY A 269 -16.73 -2.46 13.58
C GLY A 269 -17.56 -3.21 12.52
N HIS A 270 -16.93 -4.09 11.75
CA HIS A 270 -17.52 -5.08 10.83
C HIS A 270 -18.18 -4.52 9.56
N THR A 271 -18.97 -3.44 9.63
CA THR A 271 -19.65 -2.90 8.42
C THR A 271 -18.73 -2.09 7.52
N HIS A 272 -17.48 -1.86 7.94
CA HIS A 272 -16.44 -1.07 7.28
C HIS A 272 -16.80 0.41 7.06
N ALA A 273 -17.94 0.86 7.57
CA ALA A 273 -18.52 2.18 7.33
C ALA A 273 -18.76 2.93 8.64
N TRP A 274 -18.61 4.26 8.61
CA TRP A 274 -18.86 5.07 9.80
C TRP A 274 -20.34 5.05 10.17
N CYS A 275 -20.67 4.86 11.44
CA CYS A 275 -22.03 5.11 11.88
C CYS A 275 -22.07 5.67 13.29
N ALA A 276 -22.80 6.76 13.50
CA ALA A 276 -23.18 7.24 14.83
C ALA A 276 -24.67 6.99 15.02
N TYR A 277 -25.04 5.93 15.74
CA TYR A 277 -26.41 5.48 15.90
C TYR A 277 -26.90 5.66 17.35
N GLN A 278 -28.04 6.32 17.50
CA GLN A 278 -28.74 6.42 18.79
C GLN A 278 -29.79 5.30 18.86
N HIS A 279 -29.58 4.36 19.78
CA HIS A 279 -30.57 3.31 20.04
C HIS A 279 -31.82 3.91 20.68
N PRO A 280 -33.05 3.61 20.19
CA PRO A 280 -34.29 4.23 20.70
C PRO A 280 -34.53 4.05 22.20
N ASP A 281 -34.19 2.87 22.72
CA ASP A 281 -34.49 2.46 24.10
C ASP A 281 -33.24 2.43 25.00
N ALA A 282 -32.11 2.99 24.55
CA ALA A 282 -30.89 3.07 25.33
C ALA A 282 -30.28 4.46 25.30
N ALA A 283 -29.74 4.91 26.43
CA ALA A 283 -29.03 6.18 26.53
C ALA A 283 -27.67 6.17 25.80
N ALA A 284 -27.15 4.99 25.47
CA ALA A 284 -25.85 4.84 24.84
C ALA A 284 -25.91 5.22 23.36
N MET A 285 -24.96 6.05 22.93
CA MET A 285 -24.60 6.17 21.52
C MET A 285 -23.74 4.98 21.10
N GLU A 286 -24.05 4.39 19.95
CA GLU A 286 -23.17 3.43 19.29
C GLU A 286 -22.39 4.12 18.17
N TYR A 287 -21.08 3.89 18.14
CA TYR A 287 -20.24 4.25 17.01
C TYR A 287 -19.65 3.01 16.35
N THR A 288 -20.02 2.80 15.09
CA THR A 288 -19.37 1.82 14.22
C THR A 288 -18.20 2.47 13.51
N ILE A 289 -16.99 1.98 13.75
CA ILE A 289 -15.75 2.54 13.21
C ILE A 289 -15.47 1.93 11.84
N PRO A 290 -14.91 2.69 10.89
CA PRO A 290 -14.72 2.17 9.55
C PRO A 290 -13.39 1.44 9.40
N ALA A 291 -13.26 0.66 8.33
CA ALA A 291 -12.09 -0.19 8.14
C ALA A 291 -10.78 0.61 8.01
N PHE A 292 -9.71 0.05 8.57
CA PHE A 292 -8.42 0.73 8.72
C PHE A 292 -7.48 0.59 7.52
N SER A 293 -7.77 -0.33 6.59
CA SER A 293 -6.86 -0.66 5.50
C SER A 293 -7.41 -0.38 4.10
N TRP A 294 -6.50 -0.10 3.16
CA TRP A 294 -6.86 0.00 1.74
C TRP A 294 -7.36 -1.32 1.15
N GLY A 295 -7.14 -2.45 1.83
CA GLY A 295 -7.69 -3.74 1.42
C GLY A 295 -9.22 -3.78 1.47
N GLN A 296 -9.83 -2.92 2.30
CA GLN A 296 -11.28 -2.91 2.54
C GLN A 296 -11.98 -1.65 2.08
N ARG A 297 -11.30 -0.52 1.97
CA ARG A 297 -11.90 0.71 1.43
C ARG A 297 -10.85 1.69 0.89
N PRO A 298 -11.20 2.53 -0.11
CA PRO A 298 -10.26 3.49 -0.69
C PRO A 298 -9.90 4.66 0.24
N ASP A 299 -10.72 4.93 1.24
CA ASP A 299 -10.65 6.06 2.18
C ASP A 299 -10.69 5.59 3.65
N PRO A 300 -9.73 4.75 4.09
CA PRO A 300 -9.77 4.13 5.40
C PRO A 300 -9.64 5.17 6.51
N SER A 301 -10.04 4.79 7.71
CA SER A 301 -10.03 5.68 8.86
C SER A 301 -9.89 4.93 10.18
N TYR A 302 -9.75 5.68 11.25
CA TYR A 302 -9.76 5.21 12.62
C TYR A 302 -10.48 6.25 13.48
N ALA A 303 -10.61 5.99 14.78
CA ALA A 303 -11.13 6.99 15.70
C ALA A 303 -10.20 7.23 16.89
N VAL A 304 -10.28 8.44 17.44
CA VAL A 304 -9.66 8.80 18.71
C VAL A 304 -10.77 9.14 19.69
N LEU A 305 -10.78 8.41 20.81
CA LEU A 305 -11.71 8.59 21.91
C LEU A 305 -11.00 9.33 23.04
N ARG A 306 -11.61 10.42 23.52
CA ARG A 306 -11.18 11.16 24.70
C ARG A 306 -12.16 10.89 25.85
N LEU A 307 -11.64 10.36 26.94
CA LEU A 307 -12.40 10.02 28.14
C LEU A 307 -11.94 10.88 29.34
N PRO A 308 -12.83 11.62 30.01
CA PRO A 308 -12.44 12.44 31.17
C PRO A 308 -11.96 11.60 32.36
N ARG A 309 -10.76 11.86 32.88
CA ARG A 309 -10.18 11.07 33.99
C ARG A 309 -10.90 11.27 35.34
N ALA A 310 -10.90 10.22 36.16
CA ALA A 310 -11.49 10.22 37.49
C ALA A 310 -10.79 11.17 38.49
N GLY A 311 -11.57 11.75 39.41
CA GLY A 311 -11.07 12.57 40.53
C GLY A 311 -11.07 14.09 40.29
N ARG A 312 -11.63 14.58 39.19
CA ARG A 312 -11.79 16.02 38.90
C ARG A 312 -13.24 16.37 38.54
N ALA A 313 -13.60 17.63 38.67
CA ALA A 313 -14.95 18.16 38.42
C ALA A 313 -15.50 17.89 37.00
N GLU A 314 -14.64 17.44 36.08
CA GLU A 314 -14.92 17.23 34.64
C GLU A 314 -15.45 15.84 34.29
N MET A 315 -15.61 14.94 35.27
CA MET A 315 -16.12 13.58 35.05
C MET A 315 -17.57 13.51 34.51
N LYS A 316 -18.26 14.66 34.45
CA LYS A 316 -19.60 14.78 33.86
C LYS A 316 -19.61 15.05 32.35
N ARG A 317 -18.46 15.27 31.70
CA ARG A 317 -18.44 15.44 30.24
C ARG A 317 -18.69 14.09 29.55
N PRO A 318 -19.49 14.07 28.47
CA PRO A 318 -19.70 12.84 27.71
C PRO A 318 -18.40 12.40 27.04
N PRO A 319 -18.22 11.09 26.77
CA PRO A 319 -17.15 10.60 25.92
C PRO A 319 -17.14 11.31 24.56
N GLU A 320 -15.98 11.79 24.12
CA GLU A 320 -15.83 12.45 22.82
C GLU A 320 -15.08 11.55 21.85
N LEU A 321 -15.75 11.13 20.79
CA LEU A 321 -15.17 10.32 19.73
C LEU A 321 -14.99 11.17 18.46
N THR A 322 -13.79 11.16 17.89
CA THR A 322 -13.49 11.84 16.63
C THR A 322 -12.99 10.86 15.59
N ALA A 323 -13.62 10.86 14.41
CA ALA A 323 -13.16 10.12 13.23
C ALA A 323 -11.92 10.79 12.63
N CYS A 324 -10.89 10.00 12.32
CA CYS A 324 -9.66 10.45 11.69
C CYS A 324 -9.45 9.70 10.38
N HIS A 325 -9.40 10.43 9.27
CA HIS A 325 -9.17 9.83 7.94
C HIS A 325 -7.70 9.54 7.69
N LEU A 326 -7.42 8.45 6.99
CA LEU A 326 -6.11 8.12 6.46
C LEU A 326 -5.96 8.63 5.02
N PRO A 327 -4.73 8.74 4.49
CA PRO A 327 -4.57 9.06 3.07
C PRO A 327 -5.18 7.95 2.21
N SER A 328 -5.80 8.34 1.09
CA SER A 328 -6.34 7.40 0.13
C SER A 328 -5.23 6.83 -0.77
N GLU A 329 -5.38 5.58 -1.18
CA GLU A 329 -4.41 4.92 -2.08
C GLU A 329 -4.21 5.70 -3.40
N PRO A 330 -5.27 6.22 -4.06
CA PRO A 330 -5.11 6.98 -5.30
C PRO A 330 -4.28 8.26 -5.13
N LEU A 331 -4.32 8.89 -3.94
CA LEU A 331 -3.50 10.08 -3.66
C LEU A 331 -1.99 9.75 -3.74
N ILE A 332 -1.60 8.59 -3.22
CA ILE A 332 -0.21 8.13 -3.24
C ILE A 332 0.24 7.90 -4.69
N PHE A 333 -0.54 7.16 -5.47
CA PHE A 333 -0.21 6.89 -6.87
C PHE A 333 -0.20 8.16 -7.73
N ALA A 334 -1.18 9.06 -7.55
CA ALA A 334 -1.23 10.32 -8.28
C ALA A 334 0.00 11.19 -7.98
N THR A 335 0.46 11.22 -6.72
CA THR A 335 1.65 11.99 -6.33
C THR A 335 2.91 11.43 -6.99
N TYR A 336 3.08 10.11 -7.02
CA TYR A 336 4.20 9.48 -7.73
C TYR A 336 4.13 9.74 -9.24
N ALA A 337 2.96 9.57 -9.86
CA ALA A 337 2.78 9.78 -11.29
C ALA A 337 3.07 11.23 -11.69
N ALA A 338 2.57 12.21 -10.95
CA ALA A 338 2.81 13.63 -11.18
C ALA A 338 4.31 13.99 -11.04
N THR A 339 4.98 13.40 -10.03
CA THR A 339 6.41 13.61 -9.82
C THR A 339 7.24 13.04 -10.98
N ILE A 340 6.98 11.80 -11.38
CA ILE A 340 7.67 11.14 -12.50
C ILE A 340 7.42 11.92 -13.79
N GLY A 341 6.17 12.31 -14.07
CA GLY A 341 5.80 13.12 -15.23
C GLY A 341 6.58 14.45 -15.28
N THR A 342 6.73 15.12 -14.14
CA THR A 342 7.50 16.37 -14.03
C THR A 342 8.98 16.16 -14.35
N VAL A 343 9.58 15.07 -13.83
CA VAL A 343 10.99 14.73 -14.09
C VAL A 343 11.22 14.38 -15.56
N VAL A 344 10.33 13.58 -16.16
CA VAL A 344 10.39 13.19 -17.57
C VAL A 344 10.26 14.43 -18.46
N LEU A 345 9.25 15.27 -18.23
CA LEU A 345 9.03 16.49 -19.00
C LEU A 345 10.25 17.41 -18.94
N ALA A 346 10.80 17.64 -17.75
CA ALA A 346 11.98 18.49 -17.60
C ALA A 346 13.21 17.91 -18.32
N SER A 347 13.38 16.59 -18.30
CA SER A 347 14.46 15.91 -19.02
C SER A 347 14.30 16.05 -20.54
N VAL A 348 13.08 15.91 -21.05
CA VAL A 348 12.77 16.12 -22.48
C VAL A 348 13.04 17.57 -22.89
N VAL A 349 12.61 18.54 -22.10
CA VAL A 349 12.87 19.97 -22.35
C VAL A 349 14.38 20.25 -22.39
N GLN A 350 15.15 19.71 -21.44
CA GLN A 350 16.61 19.86 -21.45
C GLN A 350 17.26 19.29 -22.71
N VAL A 351 16.84 18.11 -23.17
CA VAL A 351 17.34 17.50 -24.41
C VAL A 351 16.98 18.33 -25.63
N VAL A 352 15.74 18.84 -25.71
CA VAL A 352 15.28 19.69 -26.83
C VAL A 352 16.07 21.00 -26.87
N LEU A 353 16.27 21.65 -25.73
CA LEU A 353 17.06 22.88 -25.63
C LEU A 353 18.53 22.64 -25.99
N ALA A 354 19.14 21.55 -25.52
CA ALA A 354 20.50 21.18 -25.88
C ALA A 354 20.65 20.90 -27.40
N ARG A 355 19.67 20.22 -28.02
CA ARG A 355 19.65 20.01 -29.47
C ARG A 355 19.48 21.31 -30.26
N ARG A 356 18.71 22.27 -29.76
CA ARG A 356 18.55 23.60 -30.39
C ARG A 356 19.79 24.47 -30.22
N ALA A 357 20.50 24.35 -29.10
CA ALA A 357 21.73 25.08 -28.81
C ALA A 357 22.97 24.46 -29.48
N ALA A 358 22.88 23.20 -29.94
CA ALA A 358 23.97 22.57 -30.68
C ALA A 358 24.27 23.38 -31.95
N PRO A 359 25.53 23.82 -32.17
CA PRO A 359 25.88 24.61 -33.33
C PRO A 359 25.55 23.82 -34.61
N LYS A 360 24.82 24.43 -35.54
CA LYS A 360 24.67 23.88 -36.89
C LYS A 360 26.07 23.78 -37.49
N ALA A 361 26.55 22.57 -37.74
CA ALA A 361 27.77 22.37 -38.49
C ALA A 361 27.62 23.08 -39.85
N LYS A 362 28.31 24.21 -40.02
CA LYS A 362 28.44 24.83 -41.34
C LYS A 362 29.29 23.88 -42.17
N VAL A 363 28.66 23.12 -43.06
CA VAL A 363 29.37 22.54 -44.19
C VAL A 363 29.72 23.72 -45.09
N THR A 364 30.88 24.33 -44.87
CA THR A 364 31.47 25.19 -45.88
C THR A 364 31.89 24.30 -47.04
N ALA A 365 31.10 24.31 -48.11
CA ALA A 365 31.57 23.89 -49.42
C ALA A 365 32.68 24.87 -49.83
N ALA A 366 33.92 24.55 -49.49
CA ALA A 366 35.08 25.18 -50.09
C ALA A 366 35.15 24.71 -51.55
N ASN A 367 34.62 25.53 -52.45
CA ASN A 367 35.06 25.49 -53.84
C ASN A 367 36.55 25.79 -53.86
N GLY A 368 37.36 24.79 -54.24
CA GLY A 368 38.77 24.96 -54.55
C GLY A 368 39.72 24.78 -53.35
N ASN A 369 40.46 23.67 -53.40
CA ASN A 369 41.74 23.43 -52.72
C ASN A 369 41.77 23.69 -51.20
N CYS A 370 41.19 22.78 -50.42
CA CYS A 370 41.49 22.70 -49.00
C CYS A 370 42.68 21.76 -48.77
N CYS A 371 43.86 22.36 -48.59
CA CYS A 371 45.03 21.72 -48.04
C CYS A 371 44.75 21.44 -46.55
N CYS A 372 44.50 20.17 -46.18
CA CYS A 372 44.41 19.79 -44.77
C CYS A 372 45.81 19.89 -44.14
N ARG A 373 46.07 20.99 -43.43
CA ARG A 373 47.18 21.10 -42.49
C ARG A 373 46.79 20.29 -41.25
N LEU A 374 47.18 19.01 -41.20
CA LEU A 374 47.24 18.26 -39.94
C LEU A 374 48.29 18.96 -39.06
N GLN A 375 47.83 19.61 -38.00
CA GLN A 375 48.70 19.91 -36.87
C GLN A 375 48.71 18.67 -35.98
N LEU A 376 49.59 17.73 -36.33
CA LEU A 376 49.99 16.62 -35.49
C LEU A 376 50.93 17.17 -34.42
N GLU A 377 50.48 17.26 -33.17
CA GLU A 377 51.41 17.16 -32.05
C GLU A 377 52.06 15.79 -32.11
N ALA A 378 53.38 15.81 -32.18
CA ALA A 378 54.20 14.67 -32.51
C ALA A 378 54.15 13.61 -31.41
N THR A 379 53.68 12.41 -31.76
CA THR A 379 54.39 11.17 -31.42
C THR A 379 54.21 10.18 -32.58
N SER A 380 55.34 9.93 -33.23
CA SER A 380 55.64 9.02 -34.34
C SER A 380 54.75 7.80 -34.54
N ILE A 381 54.24 7.60 -35.77
CA ILE A 381 54.35 6.34 -36.53
C ILE A 381 54.42 6.70 -38.03
N GLN A 382 55.52 6.32 -38.70
CA GLN A 382 55.68 6.43 -40.15
C GLN A 382 54.95 5.28 -40.85
N LEU A 383 54.13 5.58 -41.86
CA LEU A 383 53.85 4.67 -42.98
C LEU A 383 53.71 5.48 -44.28
N THR A 384 54.42 5.01 -45.30
CA THR A 384 54.68 5.65 -46.59
C THR A 384 53.44 5.80 -47.48
N LYS A 385 53.41 6.90 -48.25
CA LYS A 385 52.38 7.28 -49.23
C LYS A 385 52.17 6.24 -50.34
N THR A 386 50.91 5.91 -50.62
CA THR A 386 50.47 5.52 -51.96
C THR A 386 49.16 6.25 -52.27
N GLN A 387 49.20 7.21 -53.19
CA GLN A 387 47.98 7.87 -53.69
C GLN A 387 47.37 7.01 -54.81
N VAL A 388 46.11 6.61 -54.65
CA VAL A 388 45.29 6.07 -55.75
C VAL A 388 44.14 7.04 -56.01
N LYS A 389 44.17 7.70 -57.16
CA LYS A 389 43.04 8.47 -57.70
C LYS A 389 42.03 7.50 -58.30
N PHE A 390 40.77 7.53 -57.86
CA PHE A 390 39.67 6.91 -58.58
C PHE A 390 39.00 7.94 -59.49
N GLY A 391 38.93 7.64 -60.79
CA GLY A 391 38.18 8.43 -61.79
C GLY A 391 36.66 8.14 -61.72
N PRO A 392 35.83 8.95 -62.40
CA PRO A 392 34.38 8.94 -62.22
C PRO A 392 33.74 7.85 -63.09
N SER A 393 33.90 6.57 -62.74
CA SER A 393 33.15 5.45 -63.33
C SER A 393 33.35 4.16 -62.51
N ALA A 394 32.62 4.01 -61.42
CA ALA A 394 32.43 2.72 -60.76
C ALA A 394 30.93 2.51 -60.50
N LYS A 395 30.33 1.51 -61.12
CA LYS A 395 28.97 1.05 -60.80
C LYS A 395 29.07 0.10 -59.60
N LEU A 396 28.29 0.36 -58.56
CA LEU A 396 28.09 -0.53 -57.42
C LEU A 396 26.96 -1.51 -57.77
N ASP A 397 27.26 -2.81 -57.79
CA ASP A 397 26.24 -3.85 -57.76
C ASP A 397 26.11 -4.35 -56.31
N ALA A 398 24.90 -4.22 -55.76
CA ALA A 398 24.54 -4.74 -54.45
C ALA A 398 23.77 -6.06 -54.64
N THR A 399 24.13 -7.07 -53.85
CA THR A 399 23.38 -8.33 -53.77
C THR A 399 22.81 -8.49 -52.38
N GLU A 400 21.51 -8.75 -52.30
CA GLU A 400 20.76 -8.91 -51.06
C GLU A 400 20.52 -10.39 -50.79
N ARG A 401 20.78 -10.83 -49.55
CA ARG A 401 20.54 -12.21 -49.11
C ARG A 401 19.93 -12.22 -47.72
N GLU A 402 18.92 -13.07 -47.54
CA GLU A 402 18.16 -13.18 -46.30
C GLU A 402 18.47 -14.52 -45.64
N GLU A 403 18.99 -14.49 -44.41
CA GLU A 403 19.22 -15.67 -43.57
C GLU A 403 18.69 -15.35 -42.15
N ASP A 404 17.86 -16.22 -41.60
CA ASP A 404 17.23 -16.11 -40.28
C ASP A 404 16.51 -14.76 -40.00
N GLY A 405 15.80 -14.21 -40.99
CA GLY A 405 14.97 -13.01 -40.86
C GLY A 405 15.76 -11.69 -40.77
N ILE A 406 17.05 -11.72 -41.16
CA ILE A 406 17.92 -10.55 -41.23
C ILE A 406 18.37 -10.36 -42.69
N SER A 407 18.11 -9.19 -43.26
CA SER A 407 18.59 -8.83 -44.61
C SER A 407 20.04 -8.36 -44.56
N TYR A 408 20.90 -9.03 -45.34
CA TYR A 408 22.29 -8.66 -45.53
C TYR A 408 22.48 -8.04 -46.91
N VAL A 409 23.02 -6.82 -46.96
CA VAL A 409 23.36 -6.14 -48.21
C VAL A 409 24.87 -6.21 -48.43
N TYR A 410 25.28 -6.95 -49.45
CA TYR A 410 26.69 -7.08 -49.82
C TYR A 410 26.99 -6.14 -50.99
N CYS A 411 27.84 -5.15 -50.76
CA CYS A 411 28.37 -4.29 -51.81
C CYS A 411 29.72 -4.85 -52.29
N ALA A 412 29.74 -5.48 -53.46
CA ALA A 412 30.98 -5.91 -54.09
C ALA A 412 31.49 -4.80 -55.02
N ALA A 413 32.70 -4.29 -54.77
CA ALA A 413 33.40 -3.48 -55.76
C ALA A 413 33.92 -4.39 -56.87
N ALA A 414 33.35 -4.28 -58.08
CA ALA A 414 33.73 -5.11 -59.21
C ALA A 414 35.12 -4.75 -59.77
N ARG A 415 36.06 -5.68 -59.56
CA ARG A 415 37.18 -6.09 -60.44
C ARG A 415 37.99 -4.98 -61.15
N ALA A 416 39.06 -4.51 -60.50
CA ALA A 416 40.23 -3.97 -61.19
C ALA A 416 41.33 -5.04 -61.26
N ARG A 417 41.93 -5.26 -62.44
CA ARG A 417 43.05 -6.18 -62.65
C ARG A 417 44.31 -5.62 -61.98
N ASN A 418 44.49 -5.90 -60.70
CA ASN A 418 45.79 -6.22 -60.09
C ASN A 418 45.56 -6.54 -58.61
N ARG A 419 46.32 -7.52 -58.14
CA ARG A 419 46.19 -8.19 -56.84
C ARG A 419 46.34 -7.18 -55.71
N ASP A 420 45.25 -6.96 -54.98
CA ASP A 420 45.15 -6.81 -53.52
C ASP A 420 43.65 -6.67 -53.17
N LEU A 421 43.06 -7.71 -52.59
CA LEU A 421 41.66 -7.70 -52.18
C LEU A 421 41.52 -7.01 -50.82
N ALA A 422 40.89 -5.84 -50.78
CA ALA A 422 40.25 -5.33 -49.57
C ALA A 422 38.77 -5.68 -49.62
N VAL A 423 38.32 -6.61 -48.79
CA VAL A 423 36.89 -6.92 -48.61
C VAL A 423 36.36 -6.05 -47.48
N CYS A 424 35.55 -5.04 -47.79
CA CYS A 424 34.76 -4.33 -46.79
C CYS A 424 33.42 -5.06 -46.63
N ALA A 425 33.23 -5.78 -45.53
CA ALA A 425 31.92 -6.27 -45.13
C ALA A 425 31.22 -5.21 -44.28
N LEU A 426 30.04 -4.76 -44.71
CA LEU A 426 29.16 -3.90 -43.92
C LEU A 426 28.04 -4.77 -43.35
N ALA A 427 28.10 -5.11 -42.06
CA ALA A 427 26.98 -5.75 -41.37
C ALA A 427 26.16 -4.66 -40.66
N ALA A 428 24.97 -4.36 -41.19
CA ALA A 428 24.01 -3.48 -40.52
C ALA A 428 22.91 -4.34 -39.89
N ARG A 429 22.76 -4.29 -38.57
CA ARG A 429 21.63 -4.91 -37.87
C ARG A 429 20.43 -3.96 -38.00
N LEU A 430 19.55 -4.24 -38.96
CA LEU A 430 18.30 -3.51 -39.14
C LEU A 430 17.19 -4.26 -38.41
N THR A 431 16.80 -3.76 -37.24
CA THR A 431 15.51 -4.11 -36.62
C THR A 431 14.60 -2.89 -36.80
N SER A 432 13.64 -2.96 -37.72
CA SER A 432 12.57 -1.98 -37.85
C SER A 432 11.57 -2.14 -36.70
N GLU A 433 10.94 -1.10 -36.16
CA GLU A 433 10.59 0.17 -36.79
C GLU A 433 11.20 1.39 -36.08
N ASP A 434 11.46 2.43 -36.88
CA ASP A 434 12.00 3.76 -36.52
C ASP A 434 13.48 3.88 -36.11
N MET A 435 14.37 4.05 -37.10
CA MET A 435 15.20 5.28 -37.22
C MET A 435 16.25 5.18 -38.34
N LEU A 436 15.95 5.85 -39.46
CA LEU A 436 16.94 6.40 -40.38
C LEU A 436 17.62 7.61 -39.71
N LYS A 437 18.67 7.36 -38.92
CA LYS A 437 19.72 8.34 -38.54
C LYS A 437 20.71 7.67 -37.57
N THR A 438 21.82 7.17 -38.12
CA THR A 438 23.21 7.16 -37.58
C THR A 438 23.92 5.89 -38.06
N LEU A 439 24.53 5.91 -39.25
CA LEU A 439 25.55 4.90 -39.60
C LEU A 439 26.84 5.26 -38.87
N ARG A 440 27.26 4.45 -37.90
CA ARG A 440 28.64 4.43 -37.41
C ARG A 440 29.41 3.39 -38.23
N CYS A 441 30.32 3.84 -39.10
CA CYS A 441 31.23 2.94 -39.80
C CYS A 441 32.30 2.43 -38.82
N ALA A 442 32.38 1.12 -38.65
CA ALA A 442 33.56 0.46 -38.09
C ALA A 442 34.29 -0.25 -39.24
N CYS A 443 35.53 0.16 -39.55
CA CYS A 443 36.41 -0.59 -40.44
C CYS A 443 37.19 -1.61 -39.60
N PHE A 444 37.06 -2.90 -39.92
CA PHE A 444 37.98 -3.93 -39.44
C PHE A 444 38.93 -4.30 -40.60
N CYS A 445 40.23 -4.11 -40.40
CA CYS A 445 41.25 -4.68 -41.28
C CYS A 445 41.62 -6.07 -40.75
N ALA A 446 41.16 -7.13 -41.41
CA ALA A 446 41.67 -8.48 -41.15
C ALA A 446 42.85 -8.76 -42.10
N HIS A 447 44.02 -9.08 -41.55
CA HIS A 447 45.14 -9.62 -42.32
C HIS A 447 44.86 -11.11 -42.61
N HIS A 448 44.78 -11.47 -43.89
CA HIS A 448 44.60 -12.86 -44.31
C HIS A 448 45.96 -13.46 -44.65
N ASP A 449 46.44 -14.39 -43.82
CA ASP A 449 47.55 -15.29 -44.15
C ASP A 449 47.01 -16.44 -45.03
N PRO A 450 47.58 -16.75 -46.22
CA PRO A 450 47.03 -17.77 -47.11
C PRO A 450 47.34 -19.22 -46.73
N THR A 451 47.94 -19.52 -45.57
CA THR A 451 48.54 -20.87 -45.35
C THR A 451 47.94 -21.77 -44.26
N THR A 452 46.83 -21.40 -43.59
CA THR A 452 46.23 -22.28 -42.57
C THR A 452 44.75 -22.58 -42.80
N THR A 453 44.46 -23.81 -43.24
CA THR A 453 43.15 -24.45 -43.19
C THR A 453 42.91 -25.08 -41.82
N ARG A 454 42.26 -24.36 -40.88
CA ARG A 454 41.39 -24.93 -39.82
C ARG A 454 40.67 -23.86 -39.00
N LEU A 455 39.43 -24.19 -38.62
CA LEU A 455 38.37 -23.39 -37.99
C LEU A 455 38.71 -22.82 -36.61
N HIS A 456 38.07 -21.70 -36.25
CA HIS A 456 37.48 -21.51 -34.91
C HIS A 456 36.18 -20.69 -34.96
N ARG A 457 35.08 -21.28 -34.47
CA ARG A 457 33.91 -20.54 -33.95
C ARG A 457 34.29 -19.92 -32.59
N PRO A 458 33.77 -18.72 -32.29
CA PRO A 458 33.38 -18.39 -30.90
C PRO A 458 32.01 -17.70 -30.90
N ASN A 459 30.94 -18.36 -30.44
CA ASN A 459 30.43 -18.20 -29.08
C ASN A 459 31.40 -17.49 -28.12
N GLU A 460 31.07 -16.26 -27.71
CA GLU A 460 30.95 -15.87 -26.30
C GLU A 460 30.46 -14.42 -26.18
N ILE A 461 29.33 -14.28 -25.48
CA ILE A 461 28.80 -13.05 -24.94
C ILE A 461 29.67 -12.68 -23.74
N ALA A 462 30.29 -11.50 -23.75
CA ALA A 462 30.89 -10.90 -22.57
C ALA A 462 30.25 -9.52 -22.31
N VAL A 463 29.44 -9.50 -21.24
CA VAL A 463 28.96 -8.32 -20.54
C VAL A 463 30.15 -7.65 -19.85
N LEU A 464 30.33 -6.33 -20.04
CA LEU A 464 31.09 -5.47 -19.11
C LEU A 464 30.73 -3.99 -19.37
N LEU A 465 29.92 -3.47 -18.44
CA LEU A 465 29.65 -2.08 -18.03
C LEU A 465 29.31 -1.01 -19.09
#